data_AF-A0A3C0WK61-F1
#
_entry.id   AF-A0A3C0WK61-F1
#
_cell.length_a   1.000
_cell.length_b   1.000
_cell.length_c   1.000
_cell.angle_alpha   90.00
_cell.angle_beta   90.00
_cell.angle_gamma   90.00
#
_symmetry.space_group_name_H-M   'P 1'
#
loop_
_entity.id
_entity.type
_entity.pdbx_description
1 polymer ?
#
loop_
_entity_poly.entity_id
_entity_poly.type
_entity_poly.pdbx_seq_one_letter_code
_entity_poly.pdbx_strand_id
1 'polypeptide(L)'
;MKPIYKSVVVAVITTASLCISADALARDIYVNNQIGSDFLDGFSEDRGQGKIGPVKTITRALALARRGDNIVLANTGQSYHESISIQGARHNGLKKKPFLIVGNGATLDGTRTIKPEEWDIVGNAVFEMTPRETTSTLLYLDGKPATSVAVNRDATKVPELAPNQWCIYRGRIY
;
A
#
# COMPACT_ATOMS: atom_id res chain seq x y z
N MET A 1 76.97 42.48 -13.62
CA MET A 1 75.55 42.53 -14.05
C MET A 1 75.15 41.13 -14.50
N LYS A 2 74.20 40.48 -13.81
CA LYS A 2 73.66 39.14 -14.14
C LYS A 2 72.15 39.30 -14.36
N PRO A 3 71.55 38.78 -15.44
CA PRO A 3 70.10 38.75 -15.59
C PRO A 3 69.52 37.55 -14.85
N ILE A 4 68.53 37.82 -13.99
CA ILE A 4 67.75 36.80 -13.28
C ILE A 4 66.56 36.45 -14.18
N TYR A 5 66.61 35.27 -14.81
CA TYR A 5 65.44 34.68 -15.47
C TYR A 5 64.48 34.18 -14.39
N LYS A 6 63.34 34.85 -14.23
CA LYS A 6 62.24 34.35 -13.41
C LYS A 6 61.46 33.32 -14.22
N SER A 7 61.66 32.05 -13.91
CA SER A 7 60.83 30.95 -14.40
C SER A 7 59.41 31.11 -13.83
N VAL A 8 58.44 31.37 -14.71
CA VAL A 8 57.01 31.29 -14.40
C VAL A 8 56.63 29.82 -14.47
N VAL A 9 56.43 29.18 -13.32
CA VAL A 9 55.81 27.85 -13.23
C VAL A 9 54.31 28.05 -13.26
N VAL A 10 53.67 27.72 -14.38
CA VAL A 10 52.21 27.64 -14.49
C VAL A 10 51.79 26.32 -13.84
N ALA A 11 51.20 26.41 -12.66
CA ALA A 11 50.58 25.27 -11.99
C ALA A 11 49.18 25.03 -12.58
N VAL A 12 49.05 24.01 -13.44
CA VAL A 12 47.74 23.52 -13.90
C VAL A 12 47.18 22.63 -12.79
N ILE A 13 46.19 23.13 -12.07
CA ILE A 13 45.43 22.34 -11.08
C ILE A 13 44.31 21.62 -11.83
N THR A 14 44.54 20.36 -12.18
CA THR A 14 43.49 19.43 -12.63
C THR A 14 42.71 18.95 -11.41
N THR A 15 41.59 19.61 -11.12
CA THR A 15 40.63 19.14 -10.10
C THR A 15 39.93 17.89 -10.64
N ALA A 16 40.47 16.71 -10.32
CA ALA A 16 39.78 15.45 -10.54
C ALA A 16 38.60 15.35 -9.56
N SER A 17 37.40 15.68 -10.05
CA SER A 17 36.15 15.45 -9.32
C SER A 17 35.98 13.95 -9.07
N LEU A 18 36.34 13.51 -7.87
CA LEU A 18 35.94 12.21 -7.34
C LEU A 18 34.41 12.20 -7.23
N CYS A 19 33.73 11.73 -8.26
CA CYS A 19 32.34 11.29 -8.17
C CYS A 19 32.33 10.05 -7.28
N ILE A 20 32.34 10.27 -5.97
CA ILE A 20 31.97 9.24 -4.99
C ILE A 20 30.53 8.89 -5.36
N SER A 21 30.38 7.78 -6.06
CA SER A 21 29.07 7.18 -6.29
C SER A 21 28.57 6.83 -4.90
N ALA A 22 27.69 7.66 -4.35
CA ALA A 22 26.91 7.26 -3.19
C ALA A 22 26.18 6.01 -3.65
N ASP A 23 26.67 4.84 -3.25
CA ASP A 23 25.90 3.61 -3.29
C ASP A 23 24.60 3.98 -2.58
N ALA A 24 23.54 4.22 -3.36
CA ALA A 24 22.25 4.60 -2.84
C ALA A 24 21.90 3.50 -1.83
N LEU A 25 22.02 3.83 -0.55
CA LEU A 25 21.69 2.92 0.53
C LEU A 25 20.21 2.60 0.32
N ALA A 26 19.91 1.31 0.17
CA ALA A 26 18.54 0.84 0.24
C ALA A 26 18.06 1.23 1.64
N ARG A 27 17.06 2.10 1.73
CA ARG A 27 16.54 2.57 3.01
C ARG A 27 15.34 1.74 3.39
N ASP A 28 15.18 1.57 4.69
CA ASP A 28 13.95 1.05 5.25
C ASP A 28 12.96 2.20 5.43
N ILE A 29 11.74 1.97 4.97
CA ILE A 29 10.60 2.87 5.12
C ILE A 29 9.58 2.15 5.99
N TYR A 30 9.42 2.60 7.22
CA TYR A 30 8.58 1.97 8.23
C TYR A 30 7.13 2.43 8.10
N VAL A 31 6.22 1.45 8.17
CA VAL A 31 4.77 1.67 8.10
C VAL A 31 4.10 1.09 9.32
N ASN A 32 3.33 1.91 10.04
CA ASN A 32 2.55 1.47 11.19
C ASN A 32 1.16 2.11 11.15
N ASN A 33 0.13 1.29 10.93
CA ASN A 33 -1.26 1.76 10.80
C ASN A 33 -1.88 2.29 12.11
N GLN A 34 -1.26 2.03 13.27
CA GLN A 34 -1.73 2.48 14.57
C GLN A 34 -1.07 3.78 15.04
N ILE A 35 0.26 3.82 15.11
CA ILE A 35 1.00 4.96 15.69
C ILE A 35 1.55 5.94 14.63
N GLY A 36 1.58 5.52 13.36
CA GLY A 36 2.16 6.27 12.27
C GLY A 36 1.32 7.46 11.80
N SER A 37 1.94 8.31 10.99
CA SER A 37 1.27 9.43 10.32
C SER A 37 1.93 9.71 8.98
N ASP A 38 1.15 9.95 7.94
CA ASP A 38 1.69 10.22 6.59
C ASP A 38 2.40 11.57 6.46
N PHE A 39 2.35 12.39 7.52
CA PHE A 39 3.16 13.60 7.67
C PHE A 39 4.59 13.32 8.17
N LEU A 40 4.88 12.10 8.64
CA LEU A 40 6.22 11.68 9.07
C LEU A 40 7.09 11.24 7.89
N ASP A 41 8.38 11.09 8.15
CA ASP A 41 9.40 10.79 7.15
C ASP A 41 9.51 9.30 6.78
N GLY A 42 9.00 8.41 7.63
CA GLY A 42 9.05 6.96 7.43
C GLY A 42 10.41 6.33 7.72
N PHE A 43 11.40 7.06 8.23
CA PHE A 43 12.77 6.55 8.40
C PHE A 43 13.09 6.06 9.82
N SER A 44 12.07 5.92 10.66
CA SER A 44 12.18 5.36 12.01
C SER A 44 10.96 4.51 12.32
N GLU A 45 11.18 3.38 12.97
CA GLU A 45 10.12 2.46 13.39
C GLU A 45 9.23 3.08 14.47
N ASP A 46 9.86 3.80 15.41
CA ASP A 46 9.19 4.49 16.51
C ASP A 46 8.96 5.97 16.21
N ARG A 47 7.96 6.53 16.89
CA ARG A 47 7.66 7.96 16.81
C ARG A 47 8.70 8.77 17.57
N GLY A 48 9.39 9.65 16.84
CA GLY A 48 10.32 10.63 17.40
C GLY A 48 9.68 12.02 17.59
N GLN A 49 10.54 13.02 17.77
CA GLN A 49 10.11 14.42 17.79
C GLN A 49 9.92 14.96 16.37
N GLY A 50 8.97 15.89 16.20
CA GLY A 50 8.73 16.54 14.92
C GLY A 50 8.18 15.59 13.84
N LYS A 51 8.88 15.47 12.71
CA LYS A 51 8.48 14.67 11.55
C LYS A 51 9.12 13.28 11.50
N ILE A 52 9.70 12.82 12.59
CA ILE A 52 10.40 11.54 12.66
C ILE A 52 9.42 10.43 13.08
N GLY A 53 9.38 9.35 12.31
CA GLY A 53 8.66 8.13 12.68
C GLY A 53 7.98 7.45 11.50
N PRO A 54 7.19 6.39 11.76
CA PRO A 54 6.63 5.57 10.70
C PRO A 54 5.50 6.31 9.97
N VAL A 55 5.40 6.10 8.66
CA VAL A 55 4.21 6.55 7.94
C VAL A 55 3.02 5.68 8.30
N LYS A 56 1.80 6.21 8.15
CA LYS A 56 0.60 5.46 8.52
C LYS A 56 0.22 4.46 7.45
N THR A 57 0.35 4.86 6.19
CA THR A 57 -0.18 4.13 5.04
C THR A 57 0.92 3.51 4.18
N ILE A 58 0.63 2.36 3.60
CA ILE A 58 1.49 1.69 2.62
C ILE A 58 1.58 2.57 1.36
N THR A 59 0.49 3.23 1.00
CA THR A 59 0.44 4.20 -0.10
C THR A 59 1.48 5.31 0.08
N ARG A 60 1.58 5.87 1.29
CA ARG A 60 2.59 6.89 1.58
C ARG A 60 4.01 6.34 1.50
N ALA A 61 4.25 5.13 1.99
CA ALA A 61 5.56 4.50 1.90
C ALA A 61 5.99 4.30 0.44
N LEU A 62 5.11 3.79 -0.42
CA LEU A 62 5.34 3.67 -1.87
C LEU A 62 5.66 5.05 -2.51
N ALA A 63 4.96 6.10 -2.08
CA ALA A 63 5.22 7.46 -2.57
C ALA A 63 6.59 8.02 -2.14
N LEU A 64 7.13 7.58 -1.00
CA LEU A 64 8.47 7.94 -0.52
C LEU A 64 9.58 7.09 -1.13
N ALA A 65 9.25 5.86 -1.52
CA ALA A 65 10.24 4.88 -1.91
C ALA A 65 10.94 5.20 -3.23
N ARG A 66 12.21 4.79 -3.27
CA ARG A 66 13.10 4.81 -4.42
C ARG A 66 13.54 3.39 -4.75
N ARG A 67 14.29 3.28 -5.85
CA ARG A 67 14.79 2.00 -6.36
C ARG A 67 15.63 1.28 -5.32
N GLY A 68 15.29 0.02 -5.08
CA GLY A 68 15.97 -0.84 -4.12
C GLY A 68 15.69 -0.53 -2.65
N ASP A 69 14.80 0.41 -2.31
CA ASP A 69 14.36 0.61 -0.92
C ASP A 69 13.51 -0.57 -0.42
N ASN A 70 13.38 -0.68 0.89
CA ASN A 70 12.49 -1.62 1.56
C ASN A 70 11.33 -0.87 2.21
N ILE A 71 10.13 -1.40 2.11
CA ILE A 71 8.97 -0.97 2.90
C ILE A 71 8.74 -2.01 3.98
N VAL A 72 8.83 -1.62 5.25
CA VAL A 72 8.74 -2.52 6.41
C VAL A 72 7.41 -2.29 7.12
N LEU A 73 6.52 -3.27 7.08
CA LEU A 73 5.22 -3.19 7.72
C LEU A 73 5.33 -3.64 9.18
N ALA A 74 4.75 -2.88 10.10
CA ALA A 74 4.60 -3.29 11.49
C ALA A 74 3.44 -4.29 11.61
N ASN A 75 3.66 -5.39 12.33
CA ASN A 75 2.56 -6.27 12.72
C ASN A 75 1.90 -5.74 13.99
N THR A 76 0.84 -4.96 13.80
CA THR A 76 0.10 -4.30 14.89
C THR A 76 -1.09 -5.12 15.42
N GLY A 77 -1.33 -6.31 14.84
CA GLY A 77 -2.56 -7.08 15.04
C GLY A 77 -3.81 -6.48 14.37
N GLN A 78 -3.72 -5.31 13.73
CA GLN A 78 -4.79 -4.73 12.93
C GLN A 78 -4.48 -4.79 11.44
N SER A 79 -5.45 -5.20 10.64
CA SER A 79 -5.32 -5.27 9.18
C SER A 79 -5.06 -3.90 8.56
N TYR A 80 -4.27 -3.90 7.49
CA TYR A 80 -4.12 -2.77 6.59
C TYR A 80 -5.19 -2.86 5.50
N HIS A 81 -6.12 -1.90 5.48
CA HIS A 81 -7.19 -1.82 4.47
C HIS A 81 -6.76 -0.93 3.30
N GLU A 82 -5.71 -1.34 2.59
CA GLU A 82 -5.12 -0.61 1.46
C GLU A 82 -4.82 -1.54 0.29
N SER A 83 -4.63 -0.96 -0.90
CA SER A 83 -4.16 -1.67 -2.09
C SER A 83 -2.70 -1.33 -2.39
N ILE A 84 -1.88 -2.36 -2.67
CA ILE A 84 -0.48 -2.17 -3.08
C ILE A 84 -0.42 -2.05 -4.59
N SER A 85 -0.08 -0.84 -5.06
CA SER A 85 0.12 -0.56 -6.49
C SER A 85 1.59 -0.32 -6.79
N ILE A 86 2.26 -1.32 -7.37
CA ILE A 86 3.66 -1.22 -7.80
C ILE A 86 3.69 -0.70 -9.23
N GLN A 87 4.20 0.53 -9.40
CA GLN A 87 4.22 1.20 -10.69
C GLN A 87 5.59 1.80 -11.04
N GLY A 88 5.99 1.64 -12.30
CA GLY A 88 7.13 2.32 -12.90
C GLY A 88 8.51 1.98 -12.31
N ALA A 89 9.54 2.64 -12.83
CA ALA A 89 10.93 2.34 -12.47
C ALA A 89 11.28 2.61 -11.01
N ARG A 90 10.47 3.39 -10.27
CA ARG A 90 10.75 3.77 -8.88
C ARG A 90 10.68 2.60 -7.89
N HIS A 91 9.85 1.61 -8.17
CA HIS A 91 9.69 0.41 -7.35
C HIS A 91 10.49 -0.78 -7.90
N ASN A 92 11.44 -0.52 -8.81
CA ASN A 92 12.34 -1.55 -9.29
C ASN A 92 13.47 -1.76 -8.31
N GLY A 93 13.96 -2.99 -8.25
CA GLY A 93 15.27 -3.27 -7.67
C GLY A 93 16.43 -2.70 -8.49
N LEU A 94 17.61 -2.80 -7.88
CA LEU A 94 18.93 -2.68 -8.48
C LEU A 94 19.59 -4.07 -8.48
N LYS A 95 20.63 -4.27 -9.32
CA LYS A 95 21.30 -5.57 -9.52
C LYS A 95 21.70 -6.30 -8.23
N LYS A 96 22.04 -5.55 -7.17
CA LYS A 96 22.43 -6.09 -5.85
C LYS A 96 21.48 -5.69 -4.71
N LYS A 97 20.41 -4.95 -5.01
CA LYS A 97 19.47 -4.40 -4.00
C LYS A 97 18.05 -4.48 -4.53
N PRO A 98 17.30 -5.57 -4.27
CA PRO A 98 15.90 -5.67 -4.69
C PRO A 98 15.06 -4.57 -4.01
N PHE A 99 13.92 -4.24 -4.60
CA PHE A 99 12.89 -3.46 -3.92
C PHE A 99 12.00 -4.45 -3.14
N LEU A 100 11.84 -4.27 -1.84
CA LEU A 100 11.13 -5.22 -0.99
C LEU A 100 9.95 -4.56 -0.26
N ILE A 101 8.87 -5.34 -0.09
CA ILE A 101 7.81 -5.05 0.87
C ILE A 101 7.85 -6.18 1.90
N VAL A 102 8.32 -5.87 3.10
CA VAL A 102 8.54 -6.82 4.20
C VAL A 102 7.30 -6.80 5.08
N GLY A 103 6.50 -7.87 5.01
CA GLY A 103 5.20 -7.92 5.65
C GLY A 103 5.22 -8.14 7.17
N ASN A 104 6.26 -8.76 7.74
CA ASN A 104 6.38 -9.09 9.17
C ASN A 104 5.15 -9.77 9.81
N GLY A 105 4.33 -10.48 9.01
CA GLY A 105 3.09 -11.10 9.48
C GLY A 105 1.90 -10.14 9.58
N ALA A 106 2.00 -8.92 9.07
CA ALA A 106 0.87 -8.01 8.92
C ALA A 106 -0.14 -8.55 7.89
N THR A 107 -1.42 -8.29 8.15
CA THR A 107 -2.53 -8.67 7.27
C THR A 107 -2.89 -7.51 6.35
N LEU A 108 -3.00 -7.77 5.05
CA LEU A 108 -3.68 -6.88 4.11
C LEU A 108 -5.12 -7.38 3.92
N ASP A 109 -6.08 -6.49 4.10
CA ASP A 109 -7.50 -6.86 4.07
C ASP A 109 -8.27 -5.95 3.11
N GLY A 110 -8.70 -6.53 1.98
CA GLY A 110 -9.53 -5.86 0.98
C GLY A 110 -11.01 -5.86 1.30
N THR A 111 -11.42 -6.41 2.45
CA THR A 111 -12.81 -6.38 2.88
C THR A 111 -13.23 -5.00 3.37
N ARG A 112 -14.52 -4.72 3.26
CA ARG A 112 -15.17 -3.53 3.82
C ARG A 112 -16.33 -3.99 4.67
N THR A 113 -16.38 -3.54 5.92
CA THR A 113 -17.57 -3.71 6.75
C THR A 113 -18.71 -2.90 6.14
N ILE A 114 -19.79 -3.59 5.80
CA ILE A 114 -21.05 -2.97 5.38
C ILE A 114 -21.85 -2.69 6.65
N LYS A 115 -22.24 -1.44 6.87
CA LYS A 115 -22.99 -1.08 8.08
C LYS A 115 -24.47 -1.49 7.95
N PRO A 116 -25.18 -1.76 9.05
CA PRO A 116 -26.59 -2.13 9.01
C PRO A 116 -27.46 -1.12 8.25
N GLU A 117 -27.18 0.18 8.36
CA GLU A 117 -27.89 1.23 7.66
C GLU A 117 -27.65 1.27 6.13
N GLU A 118 -26.70 0.50 5.61
CA GLU A 118 -26.48 0.34 4.16
C GLU A 118 -27.36 -0.77 3.56
N TRP A 119 -28.16 -1.47 4.37
CA TRP A 119 -29.08 -2.52 3.95
C TRP A 119 -30.55 -2.08 4.07
N ASP A 120 -31.34 -2.37 3.04
CA ASP A 120 -32.79 -2.18 3.02
C ASP A 120 -33.51 -3.52 3.26
N ILE A 121 -34.62 -3.52 4.00
CA ILE A 121 -35.42 -4.73 4.22
C ILE A 121 -36.42 -4.88 3.07
N VAL A 122 -36.34 -5.99 2.32
CA VAL A 122 -37.19 -6.23 1.12
C VAL A 122 -38.11 -7.45 1.25
N GLY A 123 -38.09 -8.13 2.39
CA GLY A 123 -38.95 -9.26 2.72
C GLY A 123 -38.86 -9.60 4.20
N ASN A 124 -39.37 -10.77 4.62
CA ASN A 124 -39.36 -11.14 6.04
C ASN A 124 -37.94 -11.30 6.62
N ALA A 125 -36.98 -11.75 5.84
CA ALA A 125 -35.61 -12.03 6.28
C ALA A 125 -34.57 -11.83 5.16
N VAL A 126 -34.91 -11.02 4.15
CA VAL A 126 -34.03 -10.70 3.03
C VAL A 126 -33.73 -9.22 3.06
N PHE A 127 -32.45 -8.91 2.95
CA PHE A 127 -31.92 -7.55 2.96
C PHE A 127 -31.34 -7.27 1.57
N GLU A 128 -31.49 -6.05 1.09
CA GLU A 128 -30.96 -5.62 -0.20
C GLU A 128 -29.93 -4.51 0.00
N MET A 129 -28.85 -4.51 -0.78
CA MET A 129 -27.99 -3.33 -0.88
C MET A 129 -27.44 -3.14 -2.29
N THR A 130 -27.16 -1.89 -2.63
CA THR A 130 -26.48 -1.55 -3.88
C THR A 130 -24.97 -1.53 -3.64
N PRO A 131 -24.19 -2.45 -4.23
CA PRO A 131 -22.75 -2.45 -4.07
C PRO A 131 -22.15 -1.19 -4.69
N ARG A 132 -21.17 -0.62 -4.00
CA ARG A 132 -20.42 0.55 -4.50
C ARG A 132 -19.43 0.16 -5.60
N GLU A 133 -18.88 -1.04 -5.49
CA GLU A 133 -17.91 -1.61 -6.43
C GLU A 133 -18.61 -2.59 -7.36
N THR A 134 -18.28 -2.56 -8.65
CA THR A 134 -18.94 -3.35 -9.71
C THR A 134 -18.19 -4.65 -10.05
N THR A 135 -17.18 -5.02 -9.26
CA THR A 135 -16.29 -6.16 -9.52
C THR A 135 -16.76 -7.43 -8.80
N SER A 136 -15.95 -8.50 -8.89
CA SER A 136 -16.19 -9.80 -8.27
C SER A 136 -16.45 -9.68 -6.76
N THR A 137 -17.72 -9.71 -6.35
CA THR A 137 -18.10 -9.61 -4.94
C THR A 137 -18.04 -10.95 -4.23
N LEU A 138 -17.56 -10.94 -2.99
CA LEU A 138 -17.75 -12.01 -2.02
C LEU A 138 -18.37 -11.38 -0.78
N LEU A 139 -19.47 -11.96 -0.29
CA LEU A 139 -20.07 -11.55 0.97
C LEU A 139 -19.50 -12.41 2.11
N TYR A 140 -19.10 -11.77 3.20
CA TYR A 140 -18.70 -12.43 4.43
C TYR A 140 -19.73 -12.13 5.53
N LEU A 141 -20.15 -13.17 6.24
CA LEU A 141 -21.02 -13.09 7.42
C LEU A 141 -20.24 -13.67 8.61
N ASP A 142 -20.12 -12.90 9.68
CA ASP A 142 -19.35 -13.28 10.89
C ASP A 142 -17.95 -13.82 10.58
N GLY A 143 -17.26 -13.19 9.63
CA GLY A 143 -15.90 -13.55 9.21
C GLY A 143 -15.81 -14.81 8.34
N LYS A 144 -16.93 -15.39 7.92
CA LYS A 144 -16.98 -16.56 7.02
C LYS A 144 -17.58 -16.20 5.68
N PRO A 145 -17.08 -16.76 4.56
CA PRO A 145 -17.69 -16.53 3.26
C PRO A 145 -19.11 -17.10 3.25
N ALA A 146 -20.08 -16.27 2.88
CA ALA A 146 -21.47 -16.66 2.72
C ALA A 146 -21.67 -17.45 1.41
N THR A 147 -22.68 -18.31 1.39
CA THR A 147 -22.91 -19.19 0.22
C THR A 147 -23.60 -18.40 -0.89
N SER A 148 -22.94 -18.27 -2.05
CA SER A 148 -23.54 -17.60 -3.20
C SER A 148 -24.54 -18.50 -3.92
N VAL A 149 -25.74 -17.99 -4.19
CA VAL A 149 -26.77 -18.62 -5.01
C VAL A 149 -26.73 -18.01 -6.40
N ALA A 150 -26.51 -18.86 -7.41
CA ALA A 150 -26.50 -18.44 -8.80
C ALA A 150 -27.92 -18.04 -9.25
N VAL A 151 -28.05 -16.85 -9.81
CA VAL A 151 -29.33 -16.37 -10.36
C VAL A 151 -29.34 -16.58 -11.87
N ASN A 152 -30.40 -17.22 -12.38
CA ASN A 152 -30.60 -17.34 -13.83
C ASN A 152 -30.74 -15.95 -14.46
N ARG A 153 -30.11 -15.72 -15.61
CA ARG A 153 -30.19 -14.46 -16.36
C ARG A 153 -31.62 -14.06 -16.69
N ASP A 154 -32.49 -15.03 -16.93
CA ASP A 154 -33.91 -14.81 -17.28
C ASP A 154 -34.82 -14.76 -16.04
N ALA A 155 -34.27 -14.79 -14.83
CA ALA A 155 -35.05 -14.71 -13.60
C ALA A 155 -35.82 -13.38 -13.54
N THR A 156 -37.12 -13.47 -13.24
CA THR A 156 -38.00 -12.31 -13.07
C THR A 156 -38.12 -11.85 -11.61
N LYS A 157 -37.62 -12.66 -10.68
CA LYS A 157 -37.62 -12.41 -9.23
C LYS A 157 -36.33 -12.92 -8.59
N VAL A 158 -36.00 -12.38 -7.42
CA VAL A 158 -34.94 -12.89 -6.54
C VAL A 158 -35.27 -14.35 -6.17
N PRO A 159 -34.29 -15.27 -6.19
CA PRO A 159 -34.51 -16.63 -5.71
C PRO A 159 -34.83 -16.63 -4.21
N GLU A 160 -35.44 -17.72 -3.72
CA GLU A 160 -35.57 -17.92 -2.28
C GLU A 160 -34.19 -18.20 -1.68
N LEU A 161 -33.81 -17.42 -0.66
CA LEU A 161 -32.52 -17.53 0.00
C LEU A 161 -32.69 -18.21 1.36
N ALA A 162 -31.92 -19.25 1.62
CA ALA A 162 -31.79 -19.82 2.96
C ALA A 162 -30.91 -18.91 3.85
N PRO A 163 -30.93 -19.07 5.18
CA PRO A 163 -30.01 -18.35 6.06
C PRO A 163 -28.55 -18.48 5.62
N ASN A 164 -27.80 -17.38 5.66
CA ASN A 164 -26.40 -17.27 5.20
C ASN A 164 -26.15 -17.50 3.70
N GLN A 165 -27.21 -17.51 2.90
CA GLN A 165 -27.10 -17.44 1.44
C GLN A 165 -27.24 -16.00 0.96
N TRP A 166 -26.60 -15.72 -0.16
CA TRP A 166 -26.68 -14.42 -0.81
C TRP A 166 -26.67 -14.57 -2.33
N CYS A 167 -27.14 -13.57 -3.05
CA CYS A 167 -27.06 -13.55 -4.51
C CYS A 167 -26.86 -12.14 -5.06
N ILE A 168 -26.48 -12.08 -6.34
CA ILE A 168 -26.52 -10.83 -7.10
C ILE A 168 -27.69 -10.92 -8.08
N TYR A 169 -28.64 -10.01 -7.96
CA TYR A 169 -29.76 -9.89 -8.89
C TYR A 169 -29.88 -8.43 -9.35
N ARG A 170 -29.84 -8.24 -10.68
CA ARG A 170 -29.91 -6.91 -11.33
C ARG A 170 -28.95 -5.86 -10.74
N GLY A 171 -27.72 -6.29 -10.44
CA GLY A 171 -26.66 -5.42 -9.91
C GLY A 171 -26.79 -5.08 -8.42
N ARG A 172 -27.74 -5.68 -7.70
CA ARG A 172 -27.92 -5.54 -6.25
C ARG A 172 -27.59 -6.83 -5.54
N ILE A 173 -27.18 -6.72 -4.28
CA ILE A 173 -26.90 -7.86 -3.41
C ILE A 173 -28.13 -8.11 -2.54
N TYR A 174 -28.50 -9.38 -2.43
CA TYR A 174 -29.57 -9.90 -1.56
C TYR A 174 -29.03 -11.01 -0.68
#